data_AF-A0A7N0TLN9-F1
#
_entry.id   AF-A0A7N0TLN9-F1
#
_cell.length_a   1.000
_cell.length_b   1.000
_cell.length_c   1.000
_cell.angle_alpha   90.00
_cell.angle_beta   90.00
_cell.angle_gamma   90.00
#
_symmetry.space_group_name_H-M   'P 1'
#
loop_
_entity.id
_entity.type
_entity.pdbx_description
1 polymer ?
#
loop_
_entity_poly.entity_id
_entity_poly.type
_entity_poly.pdbx_seq_one_letter_code
_entity_poly.pdbx_strand_id
1 'polypeptide(L)'
;MYQDSSWLEDCKVSKVTAAIVNIVEKPWERVVIDGELHKHGFKLGSEKHTTEVIVHKSGSLQVTSGIEGLSVLKTTQSGFEGFIRDKYTALPETRERMLATEVSASWRYPYDSLSGIPSKPHYFNERYLDIKRSLMETFFGSPKEGVYSPSVQSTLLQMARNVLNSFPDVASIKLKMPNIHFLPVNLSSKNNQIVKFNDDVYMPTDEPHGSIEASLSRIHSKM
;
A
#
# COMPACT_ATOMS: atom_id res chain seq x y z
N MET A 1 13.85 17.51 -39.91
CA MET A 1 12.67 18.38 -39.71
C MET A 1 12.79 18.92 -38.29
N TYR A 2 13.39 20.10 -38.15
CA TYR A 2 13.58 20.73 -36.84
C TYR A 2 12.21 21.19 -36.34
N GLN A 3 11.74 20.62 -35.22
CA GLN A 3 10.54 21.12 -34.55
C GLN A 3 10.92 22.43 -33.87
N ASP A 4 10.32 23.49 -34.37
CA ASP A 4 10.37 24.83 -33.80
C ASP A 4 9.67 24.81 -32.43
N SER A 5 10.48 24.85 -31.38
CA SER A 5 10.04 24.87 -29.98
C SER A 5 9.68 26.28 -29.48
N SER A 6 9.57 27.28 -30.37
CA SER A 6 9.21 28.67 -30.04
C SER A 6 7.85 28.81 -29.34
N TRP A 7 6.90 27.90 -29.57
CA TRP A 7 5.59 27.91 -28.90
C TRP A 7 5.64 27.61 -27.39
N LEU A 8 6.74 27.06 -26.88
CA LEU A 8 6.92 26.82 -25.44
C LEU A 8 7.37 28.08 -24.69
N GLU A 9 7.98 29.07 -25.37
CA GLU A 9 8.46 30.29 -24.71
C GLU A 9 7.34 31.30 -24.42
N ASP A 10 6.24 31.27 -25.19
CA ASP A 10 5.09 32.20 -25.06
C ASP A 10 4.07 31.81 -23.97
N CYS A 11 4.26 30.68 -23.28
CA CYS A 11 3.45 30.28 -22.14
C CYS A 11 4.15 30.47 -20.79
N LYS A 12 4.93 31.55 -20.61
CA LYS A 12 5.20 32.06 -19.26
C LYS A 12 3.93 32.67 -18.69
N VAL A 13 3.04 31.81 -18.19
CA VAL A 13 1.80 32.22 -17.52
C VAL A 13 2.19 32.88 -16.19
N SER A 14 2.50 34.18 -16.24
CA SER A 14 3.12 34.94 -15.16
C SER A 14 2.35 34.90 -13.83
N LYS A 15 1.07 34.54 -13.89
CA LYS A 15 0.14 34.40 -12.76
C LYS A 15 0.08 33.00 -12.14
N VAL A 16 0.66 31.96 -12.74
CA VAL A 16 0.66 30.60 -12.17
C VAL A 16 1.59 30.56 -10.97
N THR A 17 1.05 30.17 -9.81
CA THR A 17 1.79 30.12 -8.53
C THR A 17 2.23 28.71 -8.16
N ALA A 18 1.55 27.68 -8.66
CA ALA A 18 1.91 26.28 -8.49
C ALA A 18 1.33 25.42 -9.62
N ALA A 19 1.94 24.25 -9.83
CA ALA A 19 1.42 23.16 -10.63
C ALA A 19 1.35 21.89 -9.77
N ILE A 20 0.24 21.16 -9.87
CA ILE A 20 0.03 19.87 -9.20
C ILE A 20 -0.15 18.83 -10.32
N VAL A 21 0.71 17.83 -10.33
CA VAL A 21 0.71 16.76 -11.34
C VAL A 21 0.47 15.44 -10.62
N ASN A 22 -0.63 14.77 -10.98
CA ASN A 22 -0.99 13.46 -10.47
C ASN A 22 -0.86 12.42 -11.59
N ILE A 23 -0.13 11.35 -11.33
CA ILE A 23 0.10 10.26 -12.28
C ILE A 23 -0.27 8.93 -11.61
N VAL A 24 -1.01 8.11 -12.35
CA VAL A 24 -1.34 6.73 -11.97
C VAL A 24 -0.85 5.82 -13.09
N GLU A 25 0.15 5.00 -12.80
CA GLU A 25 0.68 4.01 -13.73
C GLU A 25 -0.26 2.80 -13.79
N LYS A 26 -0.54 2.32 -15.01
CA LYS A 26 -1.17 1.01 -15.21
C LYS A 26 -0.09 -0.07 -15.16
N PRO A 27 -0.19 -1.07 -14.27
CA PRO A 27 0.86 -2.06 -14.05
C PRO A 27 0.90 -3.09 -15.18
N TRP A 28 1.47 -2.76 -16.34
CA TRP A 28 1.68 -3.76 -17.39
C TRP A 28 2.86 -4.66 -17.03
N GLU A 29 2.55 -5.92 -16.71
CA GLU A 29 3.53 -6.94 -16.38
C GLU A 29 3.84 -7.79 -17.61
N ARG A 30 5.13 -7.98 -17.90
CA ARG A 30 5.55 -8.88 -18.97
C ARG A 30 5.17 -10.32 -18.60
N VAL A 31 4.49 -10.99 -19.52
CA VAL A 31 4.06 -12.39 -19.34
C VAL A 31 5.28 -13.31 -19.35
N VAL A 32 5.27 -14.32 -18.47
CA VAL A 32 6.24 -15.42 -18.43
C VAL A 32 5.53 -16.70 -18.90
N ILE A 33 6.08 -17.40 -19.90
CA ILE A 33 5.58 -18.69 -20.41
C ILE A 33 6.76 -19.67 -20.37
N ASP A 34 6.58 -20.82 -19.74
CA ASP A 34 7.63 -21.85 -19.57
C ASP A 34 8.94 -21.31 -18.95
N GLY A 35 8.82 -20.32 -18.05
CA GLY A 35 9.96 -19.66 -17.41
C GLY A 35 10.62 -18.55 -18.24
N GLU A 36 10.18 -18.35 -19.49
CA GLU A 36 10.74 -17.37 -20.43
C GLU A 36 9.88 -16.11 -20.53
N LEU A 37 10.53 -14.93 -20.59
CA LEU A 37 9.84 -13.66 -20.77
C LEU A 37 9.32 -13.52 -22.21
N HIS A 38 8.00 -13.34 -22.35
CA HIS A 38 7.39 -13.15 -23.67
C HIS A 38 7.87 -11.83 -24.29
N LYS A 39 8.27 -11.85 -25.57
CA LYS A 39 8.86 -10.69 -26.27
C LYS A 39 7.95 -9.46 -26.31
N HIS A 40 6.64 -9.68 -26.42
CA HIS A 40 5.64 -8.62 -26.61
C HIS A 40 4.30 -8.94 -25.93
N GLY A 41 4.31 -9.78 -24.90
CA GLY A 41 3.11 -10.23 -24.19
C GLY A 41 3.05 -9.59 -22.82
N PHE A 42 1.92 -8.96 -22.50
CA PHE A 42 1.72 -8.27 -21.23
C PHE A 42 0.34 -8.59 -20.67
N LYS A 43 0.26 -8.70 -19.34
CA LYS A 43 -0.99 -8.74 -18.59
C LYS A 43 -1.05 -7.53 -17.66
N LEU A 44 -2.25 -7.17 -17.24
CA LEU A 44 -2.42 -6.14 -16.23
C LEU A 44 -2.20 -6.74 -14.83
N GLY A 45 -1.36 -6.09 -14.04
CA GLY A 45 -1.24 -6.31 -12.59
C GLY A 45 -2.40 -5.69 -11.82
N SER A 46 -2.45 -5.94 -10.53
CA SER A 46 -3.54 -5.48 -9.65
C SER A 46 -3.31 -4.09 -9.07
N GLU A 47 -2.08 -3.82 -8.64
CA GLU A 47 -1.71 -2.63 -7.89
C GLU A 47 -1.19 -1.50 -8.78
N LYS A 48 -1.44 -0.26 -8.38
CA LYS A 48 -1.07 0.93 -9.13
C LYS A 48 0.10 1.63 -8.43
N HIS A 49 1.09 2.03 -9.22
CA HIS A 49 2.10 2.99 -8.80
C HIS A 49 1.58 4.40 -9.03
N THR A 50 1.53 5.20 -7.98
CA THR A 50 1.00 6.57 -8.03
C THR A 50 2.10 7.58 -7.70
N THR A 51 1.98 8.80 -8.24
CA THR A 51 2.77 9.93 -7.76
C THR A 51 2.00 11.23 -7.84
N GLU A 52 2.19 12.08 -6.85
CA GLU A 52 1.79 13.48 -6.85
C GLU A 52 3.06 14.33 -6.75
N VAL A 53 3.18 15.30 -7.67
CA VAL A 53 4.25 16.30 -7.64
C VAL A 53 3.64 17.69 -7.59
N ILE A 54 4.00 18.44 -6.55
CA ILE A 54 3.62 19.83 -6.37
C ILE A 54 4.85 20.70 -6.58
N VAL A 55 4.81 21.57 -7.59
CA VAL A 55 5.89 22.54 -7.88
C VAL A 55 5.33 23.93 -7.73
N HIS A 56 5.92 24.73 -6.86
CA HIS A 56 5.57 26.14 -6.72
C HIS A 56 6.47 27.03 -7.58
N LYS A 57 5.97 28.20 -7.98
CA LYS A 57 6.75 29.22 -8.68
C LYS A 57 7.98 29.69 -7.88
N SER A 58 7.93 29.59 -6.55
CA SER A 58 9.07 29.87 -5.66
C SER A 58 10.23 28.88 -5.82
N GLY A 59 10.03 27.76 -6.52
CA GLY A 59 10.97 26.66 -6.62
C GLY A 59 10.75 25.55 -5.58
N SER A 60 9.85 25.74 -4.62
CA SER A 60 9.56 24.70 -3.63
C SER A 60 8.87 23.50 -4.26
N LEU A 61 9.34 22.31 -3.91
CA LEU A 61 8.92 21.03 -4.46
C LEU A 61 8.33 20.14 -3.36
N GLN A 62 7.31 19.37 -3.71
CA GLN A 62 6.87 18.20 -2.95
C GLN A 62 6.70 17.03 -3.90
N VAL A 63 7.31 15.89 -3.56
CA VAL A 63 7.17 14.65 -4.32
C VAL A 63 6.63 13.58 -3.38
N THR A 64 5.50 13.03 -3.76
CA THR A 64 4.86 11.90 -3.09
C THR A 64 4.74 10.76 -4.08
N SER A 65 5.14 9.55 -3.66
CA SER A 65 4.89 8.32 -4.42
C SER A 65 4.00 7.39 -3.61
N GLY A 66 3.34 6.46 -4.29
CA GLY A 66 2.41 5.57 -3.62
C GLY A 66 2.16 4.25 -4.32
N ILE A 67 1.53 3.35 -3.57
CA ILE A 67 0.96 2.08 -4.00
C ILE A 67 -0.52 2.12 -3.63
N GLU A 68 -1.38 1.77 -4.58
CA GLU A 68 -2.81 1.56 -4.35
C GLU A 68 -3.23 0.20 -4.89
N GLY A 69 -4.20 -0.47 -4.27
CA GLY A 69 -4.71 -1.74 -4.79
C GLY A 69 -3.83 -2.97 -4.52
N LEU A 70 -2.86 -2.89 -3.60
CA LEU A 70 -2.02 -4.05 -3.26
C LEU A 70 -2.80 -5.02 -2.36
N SER A 71 -3.51 -5.95 -2.98
CA SER A 71 -4.28 -6.98 -2.30
C SER A 71 -3.37 -8.09 -1.77
N VAL A 72 -3.43 -8.34 -0.46
CA VAL A 72 -2.67 -9.41 0.22
C VAL A 72 -3.56 -10.17 1.20
N LEU A 73 -3.29 -11.46 1.33
CA LEU A 73 -4.01 -12.36 2.24
C LEU A 73 -3.03 -13.36 2.85
N LYS A 74 -3.12 -13.58 4.16
CA LYS A 74 -2.53 -14.75 4.82
C LYS A 74 -3.62 -15.52 5.57
N THR A 75 -3.53 -16.85 5.51
CA THR A 75 -4.56 -17.76 6.02
C THR A 75 -4.41 -18.08 7.51
N THR A 76 -3.28 -17.71 8.11
CA THR A 76 -2.92 -17.96 9.51
C THR A 76 -2.02 -16.83 10.04
N GLN A 77 -1.48 -16.96 11.24
CA GLN A 77 -0.53 -16.04 11.85
C GLN A 77 -1.14 -14.64 12.02
N SER A 78 -2.45 -14.59 12.31
CA SER A 78 -3.12 -13.37 12.76
C SER A 78 -4.08 -13.69 13.89
N GLY A 79 -4.03 -12.87 14.94
CA GLY A 79 -5.04 -12.85 15.99
C GLY A 79 -5.68 -11.49 16.14
N PHE A 80 -6.64 -11.42 17.06
CA PHE A 80 -7.22 -10.21 17.61
C PHE A 80 -7.86 -10.55 18.97
N GLU A 81 -7.16 -10.19 20.05
CA GLU A 81 -7.54 -10.45 21.44
C GLU A 81 -7.13 -9.25 22.33
N GLY A 82 -7.65 -9.16 23.55
CA GLY A 82 -7.33 -8.11 24.52
C GLY A 82 -7.97 -6.76 24.22
N PHE A 83 -8.99 -6.71 23.36
CA PHE A 83 -9.74 -5.48 23.08
C PHE A 83 -10.76 -5.16 24.19
N ILE A 84 -11.12 -3.87 24.29
CA ILE A 84 -12.11 -3.41 25.26
C ILE A 84 -13.45 -4.11 25.00
N ARG A 85 -14.07 -4.61 26.08
CA ARG A 85 -15.41 -5.20 26.04
C ARG A 85 -16.41 -4.32 26.76
N ASP A 86 -17.52 -4.07 26.11
CA ASP A 86 -18.68 -3.39 26.65
C ASP A 86 -19.97 -4.15 26.33
N LYS A 87 -21.13 -3.54 26.65
CA LYS A 87 -22.45 -4.14 26.40
C LYS A 87 -22.80 -4.34 24.91
N TYR A 88 -22.02 -3.77 23.99
CA TYR A 88 -22.21 -3.91 22.54
C TYR A 88 -21.19 -4.86 21.89
N THR A 89 -20.25 -5.41 22.67
CA THR A 89 -19.17 -6.23 22.15
C THR A 89 -19.58 -7.69 21.98
N ALA A 90 -20.03 -8.04 20.76
CA ALA A 90 -20.36 -9.42 20.38
C ALA A 90 -19.17 -10.21 19.81
N LEU A 91 -18.11 -9.52 19.38
CA LEU A 91 -16.96 -10.14 18.72
C LEU A 91 -16.22 -11.09 19.69
N PRO A 92 -16.03 -12.38 19.33
CA PRO A 92 -15.16 -13.27 20.07
C PRO A 92 -13.69 -12.90 19.83
N GLU A 93 -12.87 -13.11 20.85
CA GLU A 93 -11.42 -13.06 20.67
C GLU A 93 -10.94 -14.27 19.85
N THR A 94 -9.87 -14.07 19.09
CA THR A 94 -9.22 -15.19 18.40
C THR A 94 -7.71 -15.01 18.37
N ARG A 95 -7.00 -16.12 18.47
CA ARG A 95 -5.55 -16.19 18.23
C ARG A 95 -5.21 -16.61 16.82
N GLU A 96 -6.21 -17.05 16.06
CA GLU A 96 -6.03 -17.49 14.69
C GLU A 96 -7.19 -17.06 13.81
N ARG A 97 -6.87 -16.42 12.69
CA ARG A 97 -7.82 -15.97 11.67
C ARG A 97 -7.07 -15.63 10.39
N MET A 98 -7.81 -15.64 9.28
CA MET A 98 -7.32 -15.00 8.08
C MET A 98 -7.17 -13.48 8.28
N LEU A 99 -6.15 -12.93 7.63
CA LEU A 99 -5.97 -11.50 7.48
C LEU A 99 -5.84 -11.18 6.00
N ALA A 100 -6.82 -10.45 5.47
CA ALA A 100 -6.81 -9.94 4.11
C ALA A 100 -6.99 -8.43 4.11
N THR A 101 -6.30 -7.74 3.21
CA THR A 101 -6.33 -6.29 3.09
C THR A 101 -5.94 -5.84 1.69
N GLU A 102 -6.43 -4.67 1.29
CA GLU A 102 -5.90 -3.92 0.15
C GLU A 102 -5.01 -2.78 0.67
N VAL A 103 -3.69 -2.97 0.63
CA VAL A 103 -2.74 -1.99 1.15
C VAL A 103 -2.71 -0.78 0.22
N SER A 104 -2.98 0.40 0.80
CA SER A 104 -2.65 1.69 0.19
C SER A 104 -1.54 2.36 0.98
N ALA A 105 -0.45 2.72 0.31
CA ALA A 105 0.72 3.37 0.88
C ALA A 105 1.03 4.65 0.11
N SER A 106 1.33 5.74 0.82
CA SER A 106 1.76 7.01 0.24
C SER A 106 2.94 7.52 1.04
N TRP A 107 4.08 7.79 0.39
CA TRP A 107 5.28 8.26 1.05
C TRP A 107 5.82 9.53 0.41
N ARG A 108 6.33 10.43 1.24
CA ARG A 108 6.86 11.72 0.85
C ARG A 108 8.38 11.69 0.87
N TYR A 109 9.01 12.23 -0.17
CA TYR A 109 10.45 12.43 -0.22
C TYR A 109 10.85 13.75 0.47
N PRO A 110 12.09 13.87 0.99
CA PRO A 110 12.57 15.09 1.66
C PRO A 110 13.01 16.20 0.68
N TYR A 111 12.86 16.02 -0.63
CA TYR A 111 13.30 17.00 -1.63
C TYR A 111 12.44 18.27 -1.58
N ASP A 112 13.09 19.42 -1.41
CA ASP A 112 12.44 20.73 -1.34
C ASP A 112 12.60 21.55 -2.63
N SER A 113 13.41 21.07 -3.58
CA SER A 113 13.74 21.71 -4.84
C SER A 113 14.14 20.68 -5.90
N LEU A 114 14.02 21.03 -7.18
CA LEU A 114 14.38 20.15 -8.30
C LEU A 114 15.86 19.74 -8.29
N SER A 115 16.76 20.62 -7.84
CA SER A 115 18.20 20.33 -7.69
C SER A 115 18.49 19.27 -6.63
N GLY A 116 17.58 19.05 -5.68
CA GLY A 116 17.71 18.02 -4.64
C GLY A 116 17.35 16.62 -5.11
N ILE A 117 16.70 16.47 -6.26
CA ILE A 117 16.30 15.16 -6.80
C ILE A 117 17.55 14.41 -7.29
N PRO A 118 17.75 13.13 -6.90
CA PRO A 118 18.84 12.32 -7.41
C PRO A 118 18.81 12.20 -8.93
N SER A 119 19.94 12.46 -9.58
CA SER A 119 20.08 12.29 -11.04
C SER A 119 20.24 10.84 -11.48
N LYS A 120 20.05 9.86 -10.57
CA LYS A 120 20.17 8.43 -10.87
C LYS A 120 18.98 7.98 -11.74
N PRO A 121 19.22 7.35 -12.92
CA PRO A 121 18.14 6.77 -13.71
C PRO A 121 17.31 5.77 -12.91
N HIS A 122 16.00 5.72 -13.17
CA HIS A 122 15.05 4.79 -12.54
C HIS A 122 14.93 4.87 -11.00
N TYR A 123 15.51 5.89 -10.36
CA TYR A 123 15.55 6.04 -8.92
C TYR A 123 14.18 5.84 -8.23
N PHE A 124 13.12 6.50 -8.71
CA PHE A 124 11.78 6.38 -8.14
C PHE A 124 11.17 4.99 -8.34
N ASN A 125 11.42 4.35 -9.49
CA ASN A 125 10.93 3.01 -9.78
C ASN A 125 11.61 1.95 -8.91
N GLU A 126 12.94 2.04 -8.75
CA GLU A 126 13.66 1.18 -7.81
C GLU A 126 13.13 1.36 -6.38
N ARG A 127 12.91 2.61 -5.96
CA ARG A 127 12.36 2.91 -4.64
C ARG A 127 10.96 2.34 -4.43
N TYR A 128 10.10 2.47 -5.43
CA TYR A 128 8.77 1.86 -5.44
C TYR A 128 8.84 0.34 -5.22
N LEU A 129 9.69 -0.35 -5.99
CA LEU A 129 9.86 -1.80 -5.89
C LEU A 129 10.42 -2.23 -4.54
N ASP A 130 11.39 -1.50 -4.00
CA ASP A 130 12.00 -1.79 -2.69
C ASP A 130 11.01 -1.55 -1.54
N ILE A 131 10.23 -0.46 -1.58
CA ILE A 131 9.18 -0.20 -0.59
C ILE A 131 8.09 -1.27 -0.68
N LYS A 132 7.61 -1.60 -1.90
CA LYS A 132 6.65 -2.69 -2.11
C LYS A 132 7.15 -4.00 -1.49
N ARG A 133 8.42 -4.35 -1.73
CA ARG A 133 9.06 -5.53 -1.13
C ARG A 133 9.05 -5.47 0.39
N SER A 134 9.48 -4.35 0.98
CA SER A 134 9.50 -4.17 2.44
C SER A 134 8.11 -4.29 3.08
N LEU A 135 7.07 -3.75 2.43
CA LEU A 135 5.68 -3.89 2.86
C LEU A 135 5.25 -5.38 2.85
N MET A 136 5.52 -6.11 1.76
CA MET A 136 5.19 -7.53 1.64
C MET A 136 5.96 -8.38 2.66
N GLU A 137 7.27 -8.17 2.80
CA GLU A 137 8.11 -8.89 3.76
C GLU A 137 7.63 -8.68 5.21
N THR A 138 7.19 -7.47 5.56
CA THR A 138 6.66 -7.17 6.89
C THR A 138 5.29 -7.83 7.13
N PHE A 139 4.44 -7.91 6.10
CA PHE A 139 3.12 -8.52 6.21
C PHE A 139 3.19 -10.06 6.33
N PHE A 140 4.03 -10.68 5.49
CA PHE A 140 4.13 -12.13 5.38
C PHE A 140 5.16 -12.75 6.33
N GLY A 141 6.27 -12.06 6.63
CA GLY A 141 7.38 -12.64 7.36
C GLY A 141 8.17 -13.64 6.51
N SER A 142 8.84 -14.61 7.15
CA SER A 142 9.62 -15.60 6.41
C SER A 142 8.70 -16.54 5.60
N PRO A 143 9.11 -17.01 4.41
CA PRO A 143 8.27 -17.92 3.61
C PRO A 143 7.93 -19.25 4.28
N LYS A 144 8.70 -19.67 5.30
CA LYS A 144 8.49 -20.94 6.01
C LYS A 144 7.61 -20.80 7.25
N GLU A 145 7.88 -19.80 8.08
CA GLU A 145 7.24 -19.64 9.40
C GLU A 145 6.18 -18.52 9.43
N GLY A 146 6.22 -17.62 8.46
CA GLY A 146 5.45 -16.39 8.46
C GLY A 146 5.86 -15.41 9.57
N VAL A 147 4.96 -14.51 9.93
CA VAL A 147 5.06 -13.63 11.11
C VAL A 147 3.68 -13.43 11.72
N TYR A 148 3.60 -13.56 13.05
CA TYR A 148 2.34 -13.36 13.77
C TYR A 148 1.95 -11.88 13.84
N SER A 149 0.69 -11.59 13.54
CA SER A 149 0.07 -10.26 13.63
C SER A 149 -0.97 -10.24 14.75
N PRO A 150 -0.72 -9.57 15.91
CA PRO A 150 -1.71 -9.45 16.97
C PRO A 150 -2.84 -8.48 16.64
N SER A 151 -2.63 -7.58 15.68
CA SER A 151 -3.64 -6.63 15.19
C SER A 151 -3.17 -5.99 13.88
N VAL A 152 -4.11 -5.51 13.06
CA VAL A 152 -3.79 -4.74 11.84
C VAL A 152 -2.99 -3.49 12.19
N GLN A 153 -3.33 -2.82 13.29
CA GLN A 153 -2.61 -1.65 13.81
C GLN A 153 -1.12 -1.95 14.05
N SER A 154 -0.83 -3.11 14.66
CA SER A 154 0.55 -3.53 14.92
C SER A 154 1.32 -3.76 13.62
N THR A 155 0.75 -4.52 12.68
CA THR A 155 1.38 -4.78 11.38
C THR A 155 1.57 -3.48 10.59
N LEU A 156 0.56 -2.62 10.53
CA LEU A 156 0.62 -1.34 9.84
C LEU A 156 1.72 -0.45 10.42
N LEU A 157 1.82 -0.36 11.74
CA LEU A 157 2.88 0.40 12.43
C LEU A 157 4.28 -0.16 12.11
N GLN A 158 4.43 -1.48 12.11
CA GLN A 158 5.70 -2.14 11.78
C GLN A 158 6.08 -1.90 10.31
N MET A 159 5.12 -1.96 9.38
CA MET A 159 5.33 -1.65 7.96
C MET A 159 5.86 -0.22 7.79
N ALA A 160 5.19 0.76 8.40
CA ALA A 160 5.62 2.16 8.33
C ALA A 160 7.02 2.38 8.93
N ARG A 161 7.31 1.75 10.08
CA ARG A 161 8.63 1.83 10.71
C ARG A 161 9.72 1.19 9.86
N ASN A 162 9.46 0.01 9.29
CA ASN A 162 10.43 -0.69 8.45
C ASN A 162 10.77 0.15 7.21
N VAL A 163 9.77 0.72 6.53
CA VAL A 163 10.00 1.66 5.43
C VAL A 163 10.88 2.83 5.87
N LEU A 164 10.52 3.52 6.96
CA LEU A 164 11.31 4.65 7.45
C LEU A 164 12.71 4.24 7.96
N ASN A 165 12.92 3.02 8.43
CA ASN A 165 14.24 2.58 8.87
C ASN A 165 15.14 2.18 7.69
N SER A 166 14.56 1.50 6.69
CA SER A 166 15.29 1.00 5.52
C SER A 166 15.59 2.08 4.48
N PHE A 167 14.80 3.16 4.45
CA PHE A 167 14.82 4.13 3.36
C PHE A 167 15.01 5.57 3.87
N PRO A 168 16.28 6.02 4.05
CA PRO A 168 16.61 7.35 4.59
C PRO A 168 16.00 8.54 3.82
N ASP A 169 15.81 8.35 2.52
CA ASP A 169 15.20 9.28 1.57
C ASP A 169 13.66 9.24 1.55
N VAL A 170 13.03 8.54 2.50
CA VAL A 170 11.61 8.69 2.81
C VAL A 170 11.46 9.52 4.09
N ALA A 171 10.73 10.63 3.99
CA ALA A 171 10.49 11.58 5.07
C ALA A 171 9.27 11.20 5.93
N SER A 172 8.21 10.74 5.28
CA SER A 172 6.99 10.24 5.92
C SER A 172 6.31 9.18 5.07
N ILE A 173 5.46 8.37 5.71
CA ILE A 173 4.59 7.40 5.06
C ILE A 173 3.22 7.39 5.73
N LYS A 174 2.17 7.35 4.91
CA LYS A 174 0.80 7.07 5.29
C LYS A 174 0.41 5.69 4.74
N LEU A 175 -0.23 4.88 5.58
CA LEU A 175 -0.78 3.58 5.22
C LEU A 175 -2.27 3.53 5.53
N LYS A 176 -3.03 2.85 4.68
CA LYS A 176 -4.42 2.45 4.90
C LYS A 176 -4.55 0.97 4.58
N MET A 177 -5.14 0.22 5.50
CA MET A 177 -5.33 -1.23 5.41
C MET A 177 -6.76 -1.58 5.86
N PRO A 178 -7.74 -1.67 4.94
CA PRO A 178 -9.05 -2.21 5.26
C PRO A 178 -8.93 -3.70 5.58
N ASN A 179 -9.59 -4.14 6.65
CA ASN A 179 -9.65 -5.55 7.02
C ASN A 179 -10.77 -6.24 6.24
N ILE A 180 -10.41 -6.90 5.14
CA ILE A 180 -11.34 -7.67 4.31
C ILE A 180 -11.64 -8.97 5.05
N HIS A 181 -12.89 -9.16 5.47
CA HIS A 181 -13.24 -10.29 6.31
C HIS A 181 -13.49 -11.54 5.50
N PHE A 182 -12.89 -12.65 5.96
CA PHE A 182 -13.25 -14.00 5.56
C PHE A 182 -13.80 -14.71 6.80
N LEU A 183 -15.12 -14.78 6.90
CA LEU A 183 -15.80 -15.31 8.09
C LEU A 183 -16.05 -16.81 7.93
N PRO A 184 -15.82 -17.66 8.95
CA PRO A 184 -16.17 -19.07 8.89
C PRO A 184 -17.66 -19.24 8.59
N VAL A 185 -17.98 -20.09 7.62
CA VAL A 185 -19.38 -20.37 7.28
C VAL A 185 -20.03 -21.17 8.41
N ASN A 186 -21.19 -20.69 8.88
CA ASN A 186 -22.03 -21.40 9.83
C ASN A 186 -23.44 -21.52 9.24
N LEU A 187 -23.83 -22.71 8.77
CA LEU A 187 -25.15 -22.94 8.20
C LEU A 187 -26.13 -23.41 9.27
N SER A 188 -27.23 -22.68 9.47
CA SER A 188 -28.34 -23.14 10.31
C SER A 188 -29.16 -24.21 9.56
N SER A 189 -29.28 -25.40 10.15
CA SER A 189 -30.22 -26.42 9.68
C SER A 189 -31.66 -26.12 10.15
N LYS A 190 -32.65 -26.85 9.58
CA LYS A 190 -34.08 -26.73 9.94
C LYS A 190 -34.39 -26.92 11.43
N ASN A 191 -33.46 -27.48 12.21
CA ASN A 191 -33.60 -27.72 13.65
C ASN A 191 -32.70 -26.79 14.51
N ASN A 192 -32.23 -25.67 13.97
CA ASN A 192 -31.26 -24.77 14.62
C ASN A 192 -29.92 -25.42 15.01
N GLN A 193 -29.60 -26.62 14.51
CA GLN A 193 -28.24 -27.16 14.60
C GLN A 193 -27.36 -26.44 13.59
N ILE A 194 -26.26 -25.85 14.06
CA ILE A 194 -25.25 -25.21 13.22
C ILE A 194 -24.37 -26.31 12.63
N VAL A 195 -24.33 -26.41 11.30
CA VAL A 195 -23.33 -27.22 10.60
C VAL A 195 -21.99 -26.50 10.74
N LYS A 196 -21.06 -27.11 11.47
CA LYS A 196 -19.69 -26.64 11.59
C LYS A 196 -18.83 -27.27 10.50
N PHE A 197 -18.09 -26.43 9.80
CA PHE A 197 -17.03 -26.84 8.89
C PHE A 197 -15.71 -26.97 9.65
N ASN A 198 -14.70 -27.61 9.06
CA ASN A 198 -13.40 -27.85 9.70
C ASN A 198 -12.47 -26.64 9.51
N ASP A 199 -13.01 -25.43 9.67
CA ASP A 199 -12.33 -24.16 9.38
C ASP A 199 -11.72 -24.14 7.95
N ASP A 200 -12.43 -24.75 7.00
CA ASP A 200 -12.03 -24.95 5.60
C ASP A 200 -12.97 -24.26 4.59
N VAL A 201 -14.06 -23.65 5.05
CA VAL A 201 -15.01 -22.90 4.22
C VAL A 201 -15.29 -21.53 4.84
N TYR A 202 -15.03 -20.47 4.07
CA TYR A 202 -15.16 -19.08 4.52
C TYR A 202 -15.97 -18.25 3.53
N MET A 203 -16.75 -17.31 4.06
CA MET A 203 -17.48 -16.32 3.31
C MET A 203 -16.65 -15.02 3.24
N PRO A 204 -16.17 -14.60 2.06
CA PRO A 204 -15.63 -13.27 1.89
C PRO A 204 -16.75 -12.24 2.02
N THR A 205 -16.50 -11.13 2.70
CA THR A 205 -17.44 -10.01 2.77
C THR A 205 -16.76 -8.72 2.32
N ASP A 206 -17.35 -8.05 1.33
CA ASP A 206 -16.86 -6.77 0.83
C ASP A 206 -17.19 -5.62 1.81
N GLU A 207 -18.39 -5.68 2.41
CA GLU A 207 -18.90 -4.71 3.36
C GLU A 207 -19.73 -5.36 4.49
N PRO A 208 -19.70 -4.81 5.73
CA PRO A 208 -18.80 -3.75 6.19
C PRO A 208 -17.37 -4.29 6.45
N HIS A 209 -16.36 -3.43 6.32
CA HIS A 209 -14.98 -3.74 6.69
C HIS A 209 -14.43 -2.71 7.68
N GLY A 210 -13.57 -3.16 8.60
CA GLY A 210 -12.80 -2.23 9.44
C GLY A 210 -11.76 -1.49 8.60
N SER A 211 -11.58 -0.18 8.79
CA SER A 211 -10.50 0.58 8.12
C SER A 211 -9.48 1.05 9.15
N ILE A 212 -8.22 0.69 8.94
CA ILE A 212 -7.11 1.06 9.82
C ILE A 212 -6.14 1.94 9.03
N GLU A 213 -5.75 3.08 9.61
CA GLU A 213 -4.80 4.02 9.03
C GLU A 213 -3.72 4.40 10.04
N ALA A 214 -2.51 4.68 9.54
CA ALA A 214 -1.52 5.44 10.31
C ALA A 214 -0.67 6.32 9.41
N SER A 215 -0.11 7.37 9.99
CA SER A 215 0.87 8.25 9.36
C SER A 215 2.06 8.41 10.29
N LEU A 216 3.25 8.11 9.77
CA LEU A 216 4.50 8.25 10.49
C LEU A 216 5.42 9.18 9.72
N SER A 217 6.13 10.05 10.44
CA SER A 217 7.17 10.91 9.90
C SER A 217 8.42 10.83 10.75
N ARG A 218 9.56 11.21 10.16
CA ARG A 218 10.76 11.51 10.95
C ARG A 218 10.56 12.81 11.73
N ILE A 219 11.24 12.93 12.87
CA ILE A 219 11.16 14.10 13.77
C ILE A 219 11.44 15.42 13.01
N HIS A 220 12.37 15.41 12.06
CA HIS A 220 12.77 16.60 11.30
C HIS A 220 11.89 16.85 10.05
N SER A 221 10.92 16.00 9.77
CA SER A 221 10.03 16.13 8.61
C SER A 221 8.75 16.86 9.01
N LYS A 222 8.47 17.99 8.36
CA LYS A 222 7.13 18.60 8.43
C LYS A 222 6.16 17.69 7.67
N MET A 223 5.20 17.08 8.39
CA MET A 223 4.05 16.43 7.74
C MET A 223 3.20 17.46 7.02
#